data_AF-A0A2M8CL43-F1
#
_entry.id   AF-A0A2M8CL43-F1
#
_cell.length_a   1.000
_cell.length_b   1.000
_cell.length_c   1.000
_cell.angle_alpha   90.00
_cell.angle_beta   90.00
_cell.angle_gamma   90.00
#
_symmetry.space_group_name_H-M   'P 1'
#
loop_
_entity.id
_entity.type
_entity.pdbx_description
1 polymer ?
#
loop_
_entity_poly.entity_id
_entity_poly.type
_entity_poly.pdbx_seq_one_letter_code
_entity_poly.pdbx_strand_id
1 'polypeptide(L)'
;QTWGNVLNSDQSTLIKSYCLVEGSIRSYLAEFIKTSSQNIDIQEVAGIDELLNEIQNDKNAIGFCRLVDILDDNSQEIVQGISLIPIDMNGNQKVDFFEDIYHNSTDLARGIWIGKYPKALFHSIYSVAGTQPTGSNELAFLNWILTDGQQYLYTNGYSELVYSERQSKIHGLYAAQSPIVDTQNKPMQAYTLLFYVVVSLIVILFMFLMIRFYGAGKQELTTEKRGGEPVFGEHSVKAPGGLFFDKSHTWAFMEKDGHVRIGIDDFLQHVIGIITRVKMKKPGDRIKRGETFLSVIQQGKQLDIYSPVSGTIFENNTKLQANPSMINSSPYSDGWVYTIASDNWLKEIKGLFIGNIYQVWIQYEFTRLKDFLSFNERSKSIKDLQLVMQDGGELKDHLLEGLDPEVWEEFQNEFINSSNEQGFS
;
A
#
# COMPACT_ATOMS: atom_id res chain seq x y z
N GLN A 1 34.46 4.85 16.97
CA GLN A 1 34.60 4.29 15.59
C GLN A 1 35.08 5.39 14.63
N THR A 2 35.53 5.10 13.41
CA THR A 2 35.85 6.13 12.39
C THR A 2 34.85 6.09 11.24
N TRP A 3 34.69 7.20 10.52
CA TRP A 3 33.85 7.27 9.32
C TRP A 3 34.32 6.31 8.22
N GLY A 4 35.63 6.08 8.09
CA GLY A 4 36.15 5.07 7.16
C GLY A 4 35.72 3.64 7.49
N ASN A 5 35.63 3.29 8.78
CA ASN A 5 35.13 1.97 9.18
C ASN A 5 33.64 1.79 8.88
N VAL A 6 32.84 2.85 9.03
CA VAL A 6 31.39 2.81 8.79
C VAL A 6 31.07 2.82 7.29
N LEU A 7 31.78 3.63 6.51
CA LEU A 7 31.53 3.83 5.08
C LEU A 7 32.40 2.94 4.18
N ASN A 8 33.20 2.03 4.76
CA ASN A 8 34.19 1.23 4.05
C ASN A 8 35.13 2.10 3.16
N SER A 9 35.71 3.14 3.75
CA SER A 9 36.63 4.06 3.09
C SER A 9 37.92 4.27 3.89
N ASP A 10 38.93 4.88 3.28
CA ASP A 10 40.23 5.13 3.92
C ASP A 10 40.21 6.30 4.94
N GLN A 11 39.03 6.83 5.29
CA GLN A 11 38.91 7.98 6.20
C GLN A 11 39.16 7.60 7.66
N SER A 12 40.12 8.29 8.30
CA SER A 12 40.47 8.09 9.71
C SER A 12 39.72 9.02 10.69
N THR A 13 38.79 9.84 10.20
CA THR A 13 38.03 10.78 11.02
C THR A 13 37.21 10.03 12.07
N LEU A 14 37.41 10.38 13.34
CA LEU A 14 36.66 9.80 14.47
C LEU A 14 35.19 10.23 14.42
N ILE A 15 34.31 9.27 14.67
CA ILE A 15 32.89 9.50 14.93
C ILE A 15 32.73 9.66 16.44
N LYS A 16 32.09 10.76 16.84
CA LYS A 16 31.59 10.93 18.20
C LYS A 16 30.08 10.76 18.19
N SER A 17 29.58 9.80 18.96
CA SER A 17 28.16 9.51 19.03
C SER A 17 27.64 9.88 20.41
N TYR A 18 26.52 10.56 20.45
CA TYR A 18 25.89 11.04 21.67
C TYR A 18 24.44 10.58 21.76
N CYS A 19 23.94 10.28 22.96
CA CYS A 19 22.51 10.09 23.20
C CYS A 19 22.09 10.69 24.54
N LEU A 20 20.81 11.06 24.68
CA LEU A 20 20.28 11.47 25.98
C LEU A 20 20.29 10.31 26.98
N VAL A 21 20.51 10.61 28.26
CA VAL A 21 20.38 9.65 29.39
C VAL A 21 18.90 9.31 29.60
N GLU A 22 18.30 8.60 28.63
CA GLU A 22 16.94 8.09 28.68
C GLU A 22 16.95 6.60 28.33
N GLY A 23 16.44 5.76 29.25
CA GLY A 23 16.51 4.29 29.09
C GLY A 23 15.78 3.76 27.85
N SER A 24 14.82 4.54 27.32
CA SER A 24 14.08 4.25 26.08
C SER A 24 15.01 4.35 24.86
N ILE A 25 15.72 5.47 24.69
CA ILE A 25 16.57 5.75 23.53
C ILE A 25 17.67 4.69 23.37
N ARG A 26 18.34 4.31 24.46
CA ARG A 26 19.40 3.30 24.42
C ARG A 26 18.88 1.91 24.04
N SER A 27 17.67 1.57 24.51
CA SER A 27 17.00 0.32 24.15
C SER A 27 16.64 0.28 22.66
N TYR A 28 16.08 1.36 22.13
CA TYR A 28 15.75 1.45 20.69
C TYR A 28 16.99 1.43 19.80
N LEU A 29 18.05 2.12 20.21
CA LEU A 29 19.32 2.10 19.49
C LEU A 29 19.91 0.68 19.44
N ALA A 30 19.82 -0.08 20.53
CA ALA A 30 20.28 -1.46 20.61
C ALA A 30 19.55 -2.36 19.60
N GLU A 31 18.23 -2.23 19.53
CA GLU A 31 17.38 -2.96 18.58
C GLU A 31 17.75 -2.62 17.13
N PHE A 32 17.91 -1.33 16.83
CA PHE A 32 18.27 -0.86 15.50
C PHE A 32 19.59 -1.44 15.00
N ILE A 33 20.64 -1.37 15.82
CA ILE A 33 21.97 -1.89 15.46
C ILE A 33 22.12 -3.40 15.74
N LYS A 34 21.04 -4.06 16.18
CA LYS A 34 20.97 -5.51 16.46
C LYS A 34 22.03 -5.98 17.46
N THR A 35 22.23 -5.23 18.54
CA THR A 35 23.17 -5.56 19.62
C THR A 35 22.51 -5.42 21.00
N SER A 36 23.24 -5.74 22.07
CA SER A 36 22.77 -5.47 23.44
C SER A 36 23.00 -4.00 23.80
N SER A 37 22.10 -3.42 24.59
CA SER A 37 22.24 -2.02 25.05
C SER A 37 23.54 -1.76 25.82
N GLN A 38 24.12 -2.79 26.44
CA GLN A 38 25.41 -2.71 27.15
C GLN A 38 26.62 -2.68 26.22
N ASN A 39 26.48 -3.16 24.99
CA ASN A 39 27.56 -3.22 23.99
C ASN A 39 27.62 -1.98 23.09
N ILE A 40 26.78 -0.97 23.35
CA ILE A 40 26.76 0.28 22.59
C ILE A 40 27.81 1.22 23.16
N ASP A 41 28.81 1.53 22.33
CA ASP A 41 29.82 2.56 22.61
C ASP A 41 29.28 3.93 22.15
N ILE A 42 28.57 4.59 23.06
CA ILE A 42 27.93 5.91 22.85
C ILE A 42 28.07 6.76 24.12
N GLN A 43 28.33 8.06 23.94
CA GLN A 43 28.45 9.01 25.05
C GLN A 43 27.06 9.48 25.47
N GLU A 44 26.69 9.26 26.72
CA GLU A 44 25.42 9.76 27.24
C GLU A 44 25.57 11.21 27.72
N VAL A 45 24.60 12.06 27.38
CA VAL A 45 24.54 13.48 27.78
C VAL A 45 23.28 13.75 28.61
N ALA A 46 23.39 14.65 29.59
CA ALA A 46 22.39 14.81 30.63
C ALA A 46 21.14 15.59 30.17
N GLY A 47 21.27 16.40 29.12
CA GLY A 47 20.19 17.25 28.63
C GLY A 47 20.32 17.59 27.15
N ILE A 48 19.23 18.12 26.60
CA ILE A 48 19.15 18.45 25.18
C ILE A 48 20.09 19.58 24.76
N ASP A 49 20.26 20.61 25.60
CA ASP A 49 21.19 21.71 25.30
C ASP A 49 22.63 21.23 25.15
N GLU A 50 23.03 20.26 25.98
CA GLU A 50 24.35 19.63 25.91
C GLU A 50 24.49 18.82 24.62
N LEU A 51 23.46 18.02 24.27
CA LEU A 51 23.43 17.24 23.03
C LEU A 51 23.57 18.16 21.80
N LEU A 52 22.76 19.20 21.72
CA LEU A 52 22.75 20.14 20.60
C LEU A 52 24.10 20.85 20.48
N ASN A 53 24.67 21.30 21.60
CA ASN A 53 25.98 21.95 21.62
C ASN A 53 27.11 21.02 21.14
N GLU A 54 27.13 19.75 21.55
CA GLU A 54 28.13 18.78 21.09
C GLU A 54 28.03 18.54 19.58
N ILE A 55 26.82 18.44 19.02
CA ILE A 55 26.59 18.21 17.59
C ILE A 55 26.93 19.45 16.76
N GLN A 56 26.50 20.63 17.19
CA GLN A 56 26.73 21.88 16.46
C GLN A 56 28.22 22.24 16.38
N ASN A 57 29.02 21.86 17.39
CA ASN A 57 30.46 22.16 17.45
C ASN A 57 31.33 21.12 16.73
N ASP A 58 30.79 19.97 16.33
CA ASP A 58 31.54 18.92 15.66
C ASP A 58 30.74 18.35 14.47
N LYS A 59 31.18 18.68 13.25
CA LYS A 59 30.56 18.21 12.01
C LYS A 59 30.56 16.69 11.85
N ASN A 60 31.34 15.97 12.64
CA ASN A 60 31.42 14.50 12.61
C ASN A 60 30.67 13.85 13.78
N ALA A 61 30.01 14.65 14.63
CA ALA A 61 29.19 14.15 15.71
C ALA A 61 27.83 13.66 15.21
N ILE A 62 27.33 12.60 15.84
CA ILE A 62 26.01 12.03 15.59
C ILE A 62 25.24 12.02 16.90
N GLY A 63 24.04 12.56 16.89
CA GLY A 63 23.11 12.51 18.03
C GLY A 63 21.99 11.50 17.82
N PHE A 64 21.64 10.78 18.88
CA PHE A 64 20.43 9.97 18.96
C PHE A 64 19.49 10.60 20.00
N CYS A 65 18.33 11.06 19.53
CA CYS A 65 17.32 11.76 20.32
C CYS A 65 15.94 11.57 19.70
N ARG A 66 14.89 12.11 20.34
CA ARG A 66 13.54 12.14 19.78
C ARG A 66 13.46 13.31 18.80
N LEU A 67 12.61 13.19 17.78
CA LEU A 67 12.47 14.26 16.77
C LEU A 67 12.12 15.60 17.41
N VAL A 68 11.24 15.61 18.41
CA VAL A 68 10.83 16.81 19.16
C VAL A 68 11.97 17.51 19.91
N ASP A 69 13.05 16.79 20.22
CA ASP A 69 14.17 17.36 20.98
C ASP A 69 15.01 18.31 20.11
N ILE A 70 14.90 18.23 18.78
CA ILE A 70 15.71 19.00 17.83
C ILE A 70 14.90 20.06 17.08
N LEU A 71 13.71 20.40 17.56
CA LEU A 71 12.86 21.39 16.92
C LEU A 71 12.74 22.66 17.76
N ASP A 72 12.66 23.81 17.09
CA ASP A 72 12.40 25.09 17.75
C ASP A 72 10.92 25.18 18.17
N ASP A 73 10.69 25.48 19.45
CA ASP A 73 9.34 25.55 20.04
C ASP A 73 8.40 26.51 19.29
N ASN A 74 8.93 27.57 18.65
CA ASN A 74 8.12 28.58 17.97
C ASN A 74 7.95 28.29 16.48
N SER A 75 9.04 27.96 15.76
CA SER A 75 8.99 27.80 14.31
C SER A 75 8.65 26.37 13.87
N GLN A 76 8.81 25.38 14.77
CA GLN A 76 8.66 23.96 14.48
C GLN A 76 9.69 23.41 13.47
N GLU A 77 10.67 24.25 13.11
CA GLU A 77 11.78 23.89 12.24
C GLU A 77 12.89 23.20 13.04
N ILE A 78 13.72 22.44 12.34
CA ILE A 78 14.90 21.83 12.94
C ILE A 78 15.84 22.94 13.39
N VAL A 79 16.35 22.83 14.62
CA VAL A 79 17.28 23.80 15.21
C VAL A 79 18.46 24.03 14.27
N GLN A 80 18.83 25.30 14.09
CA GLN A 80 19.89 25.70 13.18
C GLN A 80 21.20 24.93 13.44
N GLY A 81 21.85 24.44 12.38
CA GLY A 81 23.11 23.70 12.49
C GLY A 81 22.94 22.22 12.82
N ILE A 82 21.71 21.72 12.92
CA ILE A 82 21.37 20.30 12.99
C ILE A 82 20.81 19.84 11.65
N SER A 83 21.13 18.61 11.27
CA SER A 83 20.62 17.96 10.06
C SER A 83 20.30 16.51 10.36
N LEU A 84 19.24 16.00 9.74
CA LEU A 84 18.90 14.59 9.77
C LEU A 84 19.89 13.81 8.89
N ILE A 85 20.34 12.65 9.37
CA ILE A 85 21.21 11.77 8.57
C ILE A 85 20.31 10.99 7.60
N PRO A 86 20.50 11.14 6.28
CA PRO A 86 19.71 10.41 5.31
C PRO A 86 20.07 8.93 5.30
N ILE A 87 19.09 8.08 4.99
CA ILE A 87 19.25 6.63 4.91
C ILE A 87 19.04 6.20 3.46
N ASP A 88 20.09 5.61 2.88
CA ASP A 88 20.03 4.93 1.60
C ASP A 88 19.34 3.57 1.79
N MET A 89 18.06 3.48 1.43
CA MET A 89 17.24 2.29 1.63
C MET A 89 17.52 1.23 0.58
N ASN A 90 17.82 1.64 -0.65
CA ASN A 90 18.00 0.73 -1.78
C ASN A 90 19.49 0.33 -2.01
N GLY A 91 20.42 0.93 -1.27
CA GLY A 91 21.84 0.62 -1.29
C GLY A 91 22.57 1.15 -2.52
N ASN A 92 22.01 2.13 -3.23
CA ASN A 92 22.58 2.69 -4.46
C ASN A 92 23.61 3.81 -4.22
N GLN A 93 23.89 4.12 -2.96
CA GLN A 93 24.79 5.17 -2.46
C GLN A 93 24.35 6.60 -2.79
N LYS A 94 23.06 6.81 -3.07
CA LYS A 94 22.48 8.11 -3.40
C LYS A 94 21.12 8.24 -2.75
N VAL A 95 20.89 9.36 -2.09
CA VAL A 95 19.53 9.77 -1.70
C VAL A 95 18.81 10.19 -2.97
N ASP A 96 17.90 9.36 -3.45
CA ASP A 96 17.07 9.69 -4.60
C ASP A 96 15.74 10.34 -4.21
N PHE A 97 14.94 10.75 -5.20
CA PHE A 97 13.67 11.43 -4.96
C PHE A 97 12.72 10.65 -4.04
N PHE A 98 12.81 9.31 -3.98
CA PHE A 98 11.97 8.49 -3.12
C PHE A 98 12.52 8.35 -1.69
N GLU A 99 13.77 8.72 -1.46
CA GLU A 99 14.43 8.69 -0.15
C GLU A 99 14.60 10.10 0.45
N ASP A 100 14.45 11.15 -0.36
CA ASP A 100 14.69 12.54 0.02
C ASP A 100 13.56 13.16 0.86
N ILE A 101 13.44 12.67 2.11
CA ILE A 101 12.43 13.08 3.09
C ILE A 101 13.01 13.91 4.25
N TYR A 102 14.27 14.34 4.14
CA TYR A 102 15.06 14.86 5.28
C TYR A 102 15.13 16.39 5.36
N HIS A 103 14.38 17.11 4.53
CA HIS A 103 14.42 18.58 4.42
C HIS A 103 13.92 19.31 5.65
N ASN A 104 12.86 18.79 6.28
CA ASN A 104 12.24 19.37 7.47
C ASN A 104 11.48 18.30 8.25
N SER A 105 11.03 18.67 9.45
CA SER A 105 10.28 17.78 10.37
C SER A 105 8.98 17.24 9.76
N THR A 106 8.30 18.04 8.94
CA THR A 106 7.01 17.67 8.31
C THR A 106 7.21 16.64 7.21
N ASP A 107 8.19 16.84 6.33
CA ASP A 107 8.52 15.90 5.26
C ASP A 107 9.05 14.58 5.83
N LEU A 108 9.86 14.63 6.89
CA LEU A 108 10.30 13.43 7.60
C LEU A 108 9.11 12.68 8.21
N ALA A 109 8.23 13.38 8.93
CA ALA A 109 7.04 12.77 9.55
C ALA A 109 6.12 12.13 8.49
N ARG A 110 5.91 12.80 7.36
CA ARG A 110 5.16 12.25 6.22
C ARG A 110 5.86 11.04 5.63
N GLY A 111 7.17 11.13 5.40
CA GLY A 111 8.01 10.05 4.89
C GLY A 111 7.97 8.80 5.77
N ILE A 112 8.03 8.98 7.09
CA ILE A 112 7.83 7.91 8.08
C ILE A 112 6.45 7.26 7.90
N TRP A 113 5.39 8.06 7.78
CA TRP A 113 4.01 7.57 7.66
C TRP A 113 3.78 6.75 6.38
N ILE A 114 4.30 7.21 5.24
CA ILE A 114 4.21 6.47 3.95
C ILE A 114 5.21 5.31 3.82
N GLY A 115 6.07 5.09 4.83
CA GLY A 115 7.00 3.96 4.88
C GLY A 115 8.34 4.18 4.19
N LYS A 116 8.72 5.44 3.90
CA LYS A 116 10.04 5.84 3.39
C LYS A 116 11.12 5.95 4.48
N TYR A 117 10.79 5.61 5.74
CA TYR A 117 11.75 5.58 6.84
C TYR A 117 11.73 4.21 7.53
N PRO A 118 12.88 3.67 7.97
CA PRO A 118 12.93 2.34 8.58
C PRO A 118 12.05 2.22 9.83
N LYS A 119 11.12 1.27 9.83
CA LYS A 119 10.25 0.96 10.99
C LYS A 119 11.01 0.67 12.29
N ALA A 120 12.26 0.21 12.21
CA ALA A 120 13.09 -0.04 13.39
C ALA A 120 13.53 1.24 14.12
N LEU A 121 13.43 2.42 13.48
CA LEU A 121 13.87 3.71 14.03
C LEU A 121 12.72 4.62 14.46
N PHE A 122 11.47 4.20 14.28
CA PHE A 122 10.31 4.96 14.73
C PHE A 122 9.29 4.06 15.40
N HIS A 123 8.62 4.58 16.42
CA HIS A 123 7.56 3.85 17.11
C HIS A 123 6.41 4.79 17.44
N SER A 124 5.19 4.39 17.10
CA SER A 124 4.00 5.11 17.49
C SER A 124 3.67 4.78 18.94
N ILE A 125 3.58 5.80 19.80
CA ILE A 125 3.12 5.64 21.17
C ILE A 125 1.60 5.79 21.17
N TYR A 126 0.90 4.73 21.56
CA TYR A 126 -0.57 4.72 21.64
C TYR A 126 -1.03 4.80 23.09
N SER A 127 -1.98 5.68 23.37
CA SER A 127 -2.81 5.57 24.57
C SER A 127 -3.90 4.55 24.33
N VAL A 128 -3.92 3.48 25.12
CA VAL A 128 -4.89 2.38 24.99
C VAL A 128 -5.84 2.42 26.20
N ALA A 129 -7.14 2.43 25.95
CA ALA A 129 -8.15 2.25 26.98
C ALA A 129 -8.52 0.76 27.08
N GLY A 130 -8.56 0.22 28.30
CA GLY A 130 -8.91 -1.19 28.53
C GLY A 130 -10.39 -1.52 28.27
N THR A 131 -11.25 -0.50 28.15
CA THR A 131 -12.68 -0.61 27.88
C THR A 131 -13.13 0.50 26.95
N GLN A 132 -14.20 0.27 26.18
CA GLN A 132 -14.83 1.31 25.37
C GLN A 132 -15.35 2.44 26.29
N PRO A 133 -14.96 3.71 26.06
CA PRO A 133 -15.48 4.83 26.84
C PRO A 133 -16.99 4.99 26.60
N THR A 134 -17.75 5.13 27.68
CA THR A 134 -19.23 5.24 27.62
C THR A 134 -19.75 6.55 28.21
N GLY A 135 -18.96 7.22 29.05
CA GLY A 135 -19.32 8.50 29.65
C GLY A 135 -19.26 9.65 28.63
N SER A 136 -20.25 10.53 28.65
CA SER A 136 -20.28 11.72 27.76
C SER A 136 -19.05 12.63 27.95
N ASN A 137 -18.59 12.80 29.20
CA ASN A 137 -17.42 13.63 29.51
C ASN A 137 -16.11 12.98 29.05
N GLU A 138 -16.00 11.66 29.16
CA GLU A 138 -14.83 10.89 28.70
C GLU A 138 -14.72 10.96 27.17
N LEU A 139 -15.84 10.75 26.46
CA LEU A 139 -15.91 10.87 25.01
C LEU A 139 -15.58 12.29 24.54
N ALA A 140 -16.12 13.31 25.20
CA ALA A 140 -15.82 14.71 24.88
C ALA A 140 -14.32 15.03 25.06
N PHE A 141 -13.70 14.55 26.14
CA PHE A 141 -12.28 14.75 26.38
C PHE A 141 -11.40 14.02 25.36
N LEU A 142 -11.70 12.77 25.03
CA LEU A 142 -10.96 12.02 24.01
C LEU A 142 -11.12 12.64 22.62
N ASN A 143 -12.33 13.08 22.27
CA ASN A 143 -12.57 13.80 21.04
C ASN A 143 -11.80 15.14 21.00
N TRP A 144 -11.73 15.85 22.13
CA TRP A 144 -10.93 17.07 22.25
C TRP A 144 -9.43 16.77 22.03
N ILE A 145 -8.86 15.75 22.68
CA ILE A 145 -7.46 15.33 22.44
C ILE A 145 -7.20 15.07 20.96
N LEU A 146 -8.13 14.42 20.27
CA LEU A 146 -8.03 14.09 18.83
C LEU A 146 -8.34 15.27 17.90
N THR A 147 -8.78 16.42 18.41
CA THR A 147 -9.11 17.60 17.62
C THR A 147 -8.30 18.78 18.12
N ASP A 148 -8.91 19.68 18.89
CA ASP A 148 -8.29 20.92 19.36
C ASP A 148 -7.11 20.67 20.31
N GLY A 149 -7.06 19.52 20.97
CA GLY A 149 -5.99 19.14 21.88
C GLY A 149 -4.65 18.85 21.20
N GLN A 150 -4.66 18.55 19.90
CA GLN A 150 -3.44 18.22 19.14
C GLN A 150 -2.42 19.34 19.12
N GLN A 151 -2.88 20.59 19.07
CA GLN A 151 -2.02 21.77 19.06
C GLN A 151 -1.11 21.85 20.31
N TYR A 152 -1.44 21.13 21.39
CA TYR A 152 -0.65 21.09 22.62
C TYR A 152 0.30 19.89 22.70
N LEU A 153 0.12 18.87 21.86
CA LEU A 153 0.95 17.64 21.89
C LEU A 153 2.41 17.93 21.60
N TYR A 154 2.65 18.86 20.68
CA TYR A 154 3.99 19.25 20.30
C TYR A 154 4.81 19.78 21.48
N THR A 155 4.25 20.72 22.24
CA THR A 155 4.90 21.29 23.44
C THR A 155 5.18 20.26 24.54
N ASN A 156 4.57 19.06 24.42
CA ASN A 156 4.78 17.94 25.34
C ASN A 156 5.66 16.83 24.74
N GLY A 157 6.29 17.06 23.59
CA GLY A 157 7.22 16.12 22.98
C GLY A 157 6.55 15.00 22.16
N TYR A 158 5.33 15.23 21.68
CA TYR A 158 4.61 14.29 20.81
C TYR A 158 4.36 14.89 19.43
N SER A 159 4.53 14.07 18.39
CA SER A 159 4.14 14.46 17.03
C SER A 159 2.62 14.58 16.94
N GLU A 160 2.14 15.57 16.20
CA GLU A 160 0.73 15.63 15.83
C GLU A 160 0.34 14.38 15.04
N LEU A 161 -0.85 13.87 15.33
CA LEU A 161 -1.49 12.89 14.45
C LEU A 161 -1.85 13.58 13.15
N VAL A 162 -1.49 13.00 12.02
CA VAL A 162 -1.94 13.50 10.71
C VAL A 162 -3.47 13.52 10.67
N TYR A 163 -4.06 14.44 9.90
CA TYR A 163 -5.51 14.73 9.91
C TYR A 163 -6.37 13.47 9.87
N SER A 164 -6.01 12.54 9.00
CA SER A 164 -6.72 11.29 8.85
C SER A 164 -6.67 10.48 10.16
N GLU A 165 -5.52 10.35 10.84
CA GLU A 165 -5.34 9.45 12.01
C GLU A 165 -6.26 9.87 13.16
N ARG A 166 -6.52 11.17 13.22
CA ARG A 166 -7.48 11.78 14.13
C ARG A 166 -8.90 11.34 13.81
N GLN A 167 -9.29 11.38 12.53
CA GLN A 167 -10.64 11.01 12.11
C GLN A 167 -10.93 9.53 12.38
N SER A 168 -9.97 8.61 12.14
CA SER A 168 -10.18 7.18 12.39
C SER A 168 -10.45 6.92 13.88
N LYS A 169 -9.63 7.52 14.75
CA LYS A 169 -9.80 7.44 16.20
C LYS A 169 -11.11 8.08 16.67
N ILE A 170 -11.52 9.20 16.08
CA ILE A 170 -12.82 9.84 16.36
C ILE A 170 -13.97 8.91 15.97
N HIS A 171 -13.93 8.30 14.78
CA HIS A 171 -14.96 7.36 14.33
C HIS A 171 -15.06 6.14 15.27
N GLY A 172 -13.91 5.59 15.69
CA GLY A 172 -13.85 4.51 16.68
C GLY A 172 -14.47 4.85 18.03
N LEU A 173 -14.42 6.13 18.47
CA LEU A 173 -15.08 6.57 19.71
C LEU A 173 -16.61 6.47 19.64
N TYR A 174 -17.21 6.67 18.46
CA TYR A 174 -18.67 6.77 18.28
C TYR A 174 -19.31 5.57 17.54
N ALA A 175 -18.52 4.61 17.03
CA ALA A 175 -19.01 3.49 16.23
C ALA A 175 -20.12 2.64 16.90
N ALA A 176 -20.14 2.57 18.24
CA ALA A 176 -21.15 1.82 19.01
C ALA A 176 -22.50 2.55 19.20
N GLN A 177 -22.62 3.82 18.78
CA GLN A 177 -23.83 4.64 18.99
C GLN A 177 -24.78 4.69 17.78
N SER A 178 -24.51 3.93 16.72
CA SER A 178 -25.45 3.83 15.58
C SER A 178 -26.79 3.23 16.02
N PRO A 179 -27.94 3.80 15.62
CA PRO A 179 -29.25 3.35 16.11
C PRO A 179 -29.57 1.95 15.61
N ILE A 180 -29.82 1.03 16.55
CA ILE A 180 -30.35 -0.30 16.28
C ILE A 180 -31.73 -0.13 15.64
N VAL A 181 -31.90 -0.61 14.41
CA VAL A 181 -33.22 -0.69 13.76
C VAL A 181 -34.04 -1.76 14.50
N ASP A 182 -34.99 -1.31 15.32
CA ASP A 182 -35.97 -2.16 15.98
C ASP A 182 -36.89 -2.80 14.93
N THR A 183 -36.83 -4.11 14.78
CA THR A 183 -37.76 -4.88 13.95
C THR A 183 -38.79 -5.52 14.87
N GLN A 184 -39.90 -4.81 15.09
CA GLN A 184 -41.06 -5.36 15.77
C GLN A 184 -41.68 -6.52 14.97
N ASN A 185 -41.69 -7.70 15.60
CA ASN A 185 -42.33 -8.93 15.12
C ASN A 185 -43.84 -8.76 14.94
N LYS A 186 -44.35 -8.99 13.71
CA LYS A 186 -45.76 -9.32 13.45
C LYS A 186 -45.88 -10.79 13.02
N PRO A 187 -46.88 -11.56 13.49
CA PRO A 187 -46.95 -13.00 13.26
C PRO A 187 -47.58 -13.29 11.89
N MET A 188 -46.74 -13.57 10.88
CA MET A 188 -47.17 -14.20 9.63
C MET A 188 -46.03 -15.04 9.05
N GLN A 189 -45.63 -16.10 9.76
CA GLN A 189 -44.43 -16.88 9.43
C GLN A 189 -44.61 -18.41 9.31
N ALA A 190 -45.83 -18.96 9.39
CA ALA A 190 -45.99 -20.41 9.23
C ALA A 190 -46.04 -20.84 7.75
N TYR A 191 -46.82 -20.15 6.91
CA TYR A 191 -47.03 -20.57 5.51
C TYR A 191 -45.87 -20.19 4.58
N THR A 192 -45.21 -19.06 4.82
CA THR A 192 -44.05 -18.61 4.02
C THR A 192 -42.84 -19.52 4.27
N LEU A 193 -42.61 -19.94 5.51
CA LEU A 193 -41.52 -20.86 5.84
C LEU A 193 -41.76 -22.24 5.21
N LEU A 194 -43.00 -22.73 5.22
CA LEU A 194 -43.37 -23.99 4.59
C LEU A 194 -43.20 -23.93 3.06
N PHE A 195 -43.53 -22.79 2.44
CA PHE A 195 -43.28 -22.55 1.02
C PHE A 195 -41.79 -22.60 0.68
N TYR A 196 -40.92 -21.94 1.46
CA TYR A 196 -39.48 -21.98 1.23
C TYR A 196 -38.88 -23.37 1.46
N VAL A 197 -39.40 -24.16 2.41
CA VAL A 197 -38.97 -25.55 2.63
C VAL A 197 -39.35 -26.46 1.45
N VAL A 198 -40.55 -26.29 0.89
CA VAL A 198 -40.97 -27.09 -0.28
C VAL A 198 -40.18 -26.69 -1.53
N VAL A 199 -39.97 -25.39 -1.76
CA VAL A 199 -39.16 -24.91 -2.89
C VAL A 199 -37.71 -25.37 -2.77
N SER A 200 -37.11 -25.32 -1.59
CA SER A 200 -35.74 -25.80 -1.38
C SER A 200 -35.62 -27.31 -1.60
N LEU A 201 -36.60 -28.12 -1.19
CA LEU A 201 -36.62 -29.55 -1.50
C LEU A 201 -36.69 -29.84 -3.01
N ILE A 202 -37.47 -29.07 -3.76
CA ILE A 202 -37.57 -29.20 -5.23
C ILE A 202 -36.24 -28.81 -5.89
N VAL A 203 -35.60 -27.73 -5.43
CA VAL A 203 -34.29 -27.29 -5.93
C VAL A 203 -33.21 -28.32 -5.64
N ILE A 204 -33.20 -28.91 -4.44
CA ILE A 204 -32.23 -29.97 -4.07
C ILE A 204 -32.44 -31.21 -4.94
N LEU A 205 -33.69 -31.62 -5.20
CA LEU A 205 -34.00 -32.75 -6.08
C LEU A 205 -33.53 -32.49 -7.52
N PHE A 206 -33.74 -31.27 -8.01
CA PHE A 206 -33.29 -30.85 -9.35
C PHE A 206 -31.76 -30.79 -9.44
N MET A 207 -31.10 -30.27 -8.40
CA MET A 207 -29.65 -30.21 -8.29
C MET A 207 -29.05 -31.62 -8.20
N PHE A 208 -29.68 -32.55 -7.49
CA PHE A 208 -29.27 -33.96 -7.42
C PHE A 208 -29.38 -34.66 -8.79
N LEU A 209 -30.43 -34.37 -9.55
CA LEU A 209 -30.58 -34.86 -10.93
C LEU A 209 -29.53 -34.26 -11.88
N MET A 210 -29.23 -32.97 -11.75
CA MET A 210 -28.17 -32.29 -12.51
C MET A 210 -26.76 -32.83 -12.19
N ILE A 211 -26.45 -33.06 -10.90
CA ILE A 211 -25.17 -33.65 -10.47
C ILE A 211 -25.01 -35.08 -11.02
N ARG A 212 -26.10 -35.85 -11.13
CA ARG A 212 -26.06 -37.17 -11.78
C ARG A 212 -25.86 -37.13 -13.28
N PHE A 213 -26.24 -36.04 -13.97
CA PHE A 213 -26.08 -35.90 -15.41
C PHE A 213 -24.73 -35.27 -15.83
N TYR A 214 -24.05 -34.57 -14.92
CA TYR A 214 -22.79 -33.85 -15.20
C TYR A 214 -21.57 -34.36 -14.41
N GLY A 215 -21.59 -35.61 -13.97
CA GLY A 215 -20.51 -36.20 -13.17
C GLY A 215 -19.21 -36.43 -13.95
N ALA A 216 -18.36 -35.41 -14.08
CA ALA A 216 -16.89 -35.55 -14.15
C ALA A 216 -16.19 -34.20 -13.88
N GLY A 217 -15.76 -33.98 -12.63
CA GLY A 217 -14.92 -32.84 -12.26
C GLY A 217 -15.08 -32.49 -10.78
N LYS A 218 -14.33 -33.18 -9.91
CA LYS A 218 -14.27 -32.84 -8.48
C LYS A 218 -13.60 -31.48 -8.30
N GLN A 219 -14.30 -30.53 -7.69
CA GLN A 219 -13.68 -29.44 -6.94
C GLN A 219 -14.17 -29.55 -5.49
N GLU A 220 -13.22 -29.61 -4.56
CA GLU A 220 -13.46 -29.51 -3.12
C GLU A 220 -13.88 -28.07 -2.80
N LEU A 221 -15.11 -27.91 -2.31
CA LEU A 221 -15.56 -26.69 -1.66
C LEU A 221 -14.88 -26.59 -0.30
N THR A 222 -13.82 -25.78 -0.21
CA THR A 222 -13.28 -25.35 1.08
C THR A 222 -14.21 -24.33 1.70
N THR A 223 -14.54 -24.62 2.95
CA THR A 223 -15.45 -23.91 3.85
C THR A 223 -15.10 -22.43 3.99
N GLU A 224 -16.08 -21.55 3.78
CA GLU A 224 -16.00 -20.12 4.12
C GLU A 224 -15.64 -19.96 5.61
N LYS A 225 -14.46 -19.40 5.85
CA LYS A 225 -14.11 -18.80 7.12
C LYS A 225 -14.56 -17.34 7.03
N ARG A 226 -15.54 -16.94 7.84
CA ARG A 226 -15.82 -15.51 8.11
C ARG A 226 -14.53 -14.88 8.67
N GLY A 227 -13.77 -14.24 7.80
CA GLY A 227 -12.63 -13.38 8.13
C GLY A 227 -12.94 -11.97 7.62
N GLY A 228 -12.34 -10.96 8.22
CA GLY A 228 -12.49 -9.55 7.82
C GLY A 228 -12.23 -9.33 6.33
N GLU A 229 -12.64 -8.16 5.83
CA GLU A 229 -12.46 -7.79 4.42
C GLU A 229 -11.01 -8.08 3.95
N PRO A 230 -10.83 -8.62 2.74
CA PRO A 230 -9.51 -8.97 2.24
C PRO A 230 -8.62 -7.73 2.21
N VAL A 231 -7.47 -7.91 2.83
CA VAL A 231 -6.36 -6.98 2.89
C VAL A 231 -5.60 -7.03 1.56
N PHE A 232 -5.32 -5.86 1.01
CA PHE A 232 -4.44 -5.63 -0.11
C PHE A 232 -3.10 -5.06 0.41
N GLY A 233 -2.01 -5.77 0.14
CA GLY A 233 -0.68 -5.39 0.64
C GLY A 233 0.42 -6.08 -0.15
N GLU A 234 1.68 -5.79 0.19
CA GLU A 234 2.84 -6.29 -0.56
C GLU A 234 2.83 -7.82 -0.75
N HIS A 235 2.31 -8.56 0.23
CA HIS A 235 2.22 -10.02 0.19
C HIS A 235 0.95 -10.57 -0.47
N SER A 236 -0.03 -9.73 -0.82
CA SER A 236 -1.27 -10.18 -1.47
C SER A 236 -1.09 -10.37 -2.98
N VAL A 237 -0.10 -9.71 -3.58
CA VAL A 237 0.15 -9.78 -5.04
C VAL A 237 0.86 -11.08 -5.40
N LYS A 238 0.21 -11.88 -6.26
CA LYS A 238 0.78 -13.10 -6.79
C LYS A 238 1.63 -12.80 -8.03
N ALA A 239 2.79 -13.46 -8.12
CA ALA A 239 3.65 -13.42 -9.29
C ALA A 239 4.18 -14.82 -9.61
N PRO A 240 3.43 -15.64 -10.37
CA PRO A 240 3.89 -16.96 -10.79
C PRO A 240 5.21 -16.90 -11.56
N GLY A 241 6.06 -17.92 -11.37
CA GLY A 241 7.32 -18.02 -12.12
C GLY A 241 7.09 -18.19 -13.62
N GLY A 242 8.04 -17.69 -14.43
CA GLY A 242 8.01 -17.80 -15.89
C GLY A 242 7.30 -16.66 -16.61
N LEU A 243 6.67 -15.73 -15.87
CA LEU A 243 6.09 -14.51 -16.39
C LEU A 243 7.10 -13.35 -16.41
N PHE A 244 6.91 -12.45 -17.37
CA PHE A 244 7.60 -11.17 -17.47
C PHE A 244 6.60 -10.05 -17.24
N PHE A 245 6.95 -9.04 -16.45
CA PHE A 245 6.03 -7.98 -16.05
C PHE A 245 6.51 -6.62 -16.57
N ASP A 246 5.57 -5.76 -16.94
CA ASP A 246 5.82 -4.38 -17.36
C ASP A 246 5.29 -3.41 -16.31
N LYS A 247 5.92 -2.24 -16.23
CA LYS A 247 5.53 -1.11 -15.38
C LYS A 247 4.11 -0.61 -15.60
N SER A 248 3.49 -0.96 -16.72
CA SER A 248 2.08 -0.68 -17.02
C SER A 248 1.10 -1.68 -16.39
N HIS A 249 1.56 -2.48 -15.41
CA HIS A 249 0.80 -3.55 -14.76
C HIS A 249 0.27 -4.62 -15.70
N THR A 250 1.10 -4.99 -16.68
CA THR A 250 0.80 -6.07 -17.60
C THR A 250 1.87 -7.14 -17.53
N TRP A 251 1.48 -8.36 -17.88
CA TRP A 251 2.39 -9.48 -17.96
C TRP A 251 2.48 -10.02 -19.38
N ALA A 252 3.60 -10.67 -19.67
CA ALA A 252 3.91 -11.37 -20.91
C ALA A 252 4.47 -12.77 -20.61
N PHE A 253 4.03 -13.76 -21.39
CA PHE A 253 4.48 -15.15 -21.32
C PHE A 253 4.77 -15.67 -22.72
N MET A 254 5.97 -16.22 -22.94
CA MET A 254 6.33 -16.85 -24.21
C MET A 254 5.77 -18.27 -24.26
N GLU A 255 4.84 -18.51 -25.18
CA GLU A 255 4.28 -19.83 -25.44
C GLU A 255 5.25 -20.69 -26.27
N LYS A 256 5.03 -22.01 -26.24
CA LYS A 256 5.89 -22.98 -26.95
C LYS A 256 5.86 -22.83 -28.47
N ASP A 257 4.79 -22.23 -29.00
CA ASP A 257 4.58 -21.97 -30.42
C ASP A 257 5.20 -20.64 -30.89
N GLY A 258 5.85 -19.89 -29.98
CA GLY A 258 6.52 -18.64 -30.28
C GLY A 258 5.64 -17.38 -30.19
N HIS A 259 4.35 -17.53 -29.84
CA HIS A 259 3.49 -16.38 -29.55
C HIS A 259 3.67 -15.91 -28.11
N VAL A 260 3.46 -14.62 -27.88
CA VAL A 260 3.53 -14.02 -26.55
C VAL A 260 2.12 -13.81 -26.03
N ARG A 261 1.73 -14.55 -25.00
CA ARG A 261 0.47 -14.31 -24.29
C ARG A 261 0.63 -13.12 -23.35
N ILE A 262 -0.33 -12.20 -23.35
CA ILE A 262 -0.30 -10.99 -22.51
C ILE A 262 -1.61 -10.79 -21.75
N GLY A 263 -1.54 -10.12 -20.60
CA GLY A 263 -2.70 -9.79 -19.77
C GLY A 263 -2.41 -8.73 -18.71
N ILE A 264 -3.38 -8.48 -17.82
CA ILE A 264 -3.26 -7.58 -16.67
C ILE A 264 -2.72 -8.37 -15.47
N ASP A 265 -1.84 -7.78 -14.68
CA ASP A 265 -1.29 -8.41 -13.48
C ASP A 265 -2.27 -8.44 -12.29
N ASP A 266 -1.88 -9.17 -11.24
CA ASP A 266 -2.69 -9.31 -10.03
C ASP A 266 -2.74 -8.03 -9.19
N PHE A 267 -1.75 -7.14 -9.30
CA PHE A 267 -1.75 -5.88 -8.57
C PHE A 267 -2.87 -4.97 -9.07
N LEU A 268 -2.95 -4.76 -10.38
CA LEU A 268 -3.90 -3.80 -10.94
C LEU A 268 -5.35 -4.26 -10.78
N GLN A 269 -5.63 -5.56 -10.86
CA GLN A 269 -6.99 -6.08 -10.66
C GLN A 269 -7.47 -5.81 -9.21
N HIS A 270 -6.59 -5.93 -8.22
CA HIS A 270 -6.88 -5.59 -6.83
C HIS A 270 -7.10 -4.08 -6.64
N VAL A 271 -6.47 -3.21 -7.44
CA VAL A 271 -6.66 -1.77 -7.33
C VAL A 271 -8.00 -1.32 -7.93
N ILE A 272 -8.34 -1.79 -9.13
CA ILE A 272 -9.51 -1.29 -9.89
C ILE A 272 -10.84 -1.91 -9.44
N GLY A 273 -10.80 -3.10 -8.84
CA GLY A 273 -11.98 -3.87 -8.47
C GLY A 273 -12.59 -4.69 -9.61
N ILE A 274 -13.83 -5.15 -9.43
CA ILE A 274 -14.46 -6.12 -10.33
C ILE A 274 -14.69 -5.53 -11.73
N ILE A 275 -14.00 -6.06 -12.73
CA ILE A 275 -14.15 -5.62 -14.12
C ILE A 275 -15.49 -6.09 -14.67
N THR A 276 -16.28 -5.13 -15.18
CA THR A 276 -17.64 -5.37 -15.70
C THR A 276 -17.71 -5.44 -17.22
N ARG A 277 -16.73 -4.85 -17.93
CA ARG A 277 -16.64 -4.89 -19.40
C ARG A 277 -15.21 -4.62 -19.86
N VAL A 278 -14.86 -5.14 -21.03
CA VAL A 278 -13.59 -4.86 -21.72
C VAL A 278 -13.81 -4.35 -23.13
N LYS A 279 -12.99 -3.42 -23.58
CA LYS A 279 -12.87 -3.01 -24.99
C LYS A 279 -11.58 -3.60 -25.55
N MET A 280 -11.72 -4.46 -26.54
CA MET A 280 -10.60 -5.22 -27.11
C MET A 280 -10.41 -4.87 -28.59
N LYS A 281 -9.15 -4.88 -29.03
CA LYS A 281 -8.73 -4.87 -30.43
C LYS A 281 -9.01 -6.22 -31.10
N LYS A 282 -8.93 -6.26 -32.42
CA LYS A 282 -9.23 -7.44 -33.23
C LYS A 282 -7.95 -8.19 -33.61
N PRO A 283 -8.02 -9.52 -33.79
CA PRO A 283 -6.94 -10.26 -34.43
C PRO A 283 -6.53 -9.62 -35.77
N GLY A 284 -5.23 -9.53 -36.01
CA GLY A 284 -4.62 -8.84 -37.15
C GLY A 284 -4.25 -7.36 -36.91
N ASP A 285 -4.77 -6.73 -35.84
CA ASP A 285 -4.36 -5.37 -35.49
C ASP A 285 -2.89 -5.35 -35.03
N ARG A 286 -2.17 -4.26 -35.36
CA ARG A 286 -0.84 -3.98 -34.82
C ARG A 286 -0.93 -3.17 -33.53
N ILE A 287 -0.04 -3.48 -32.60
CA ILE A 287 0.13 -2.76 -31.34
C ILE A 287 1.63 -2.59 -31.09
N LYS A 288 2.06 -1.42 -30.62
CA LYS A 288 3.41 -1.22 -30.10
C LYS A 288 3.43 -1.29 -28.57
N ARG A 289 4.59 -1.64 -28.01
CA ARG A 289 4.82 -1.49 -26.57
C ARG A 289 4.51 -0.05 -26.13
N GLY A 290 3.78 0.08 -25.03
CA GLY A 290 3.33 1.38 -24.51
C GLY A 290 2.08 1.95 -25.19
N GLU A 291 1.55 1.33 -26.25
CA GLU A 291 0.25 1.70 -26.83
C GLU A 291 -0.90 0.98 -26.11
N THR A 292 -2.07 1.63 -26.04
CA THR A 292 -3.26 1.05 -25.40
C THR A 292 -3.71 -0.21 -26.14
N PHE A 293 -3.78 -1.33 -25.43
CA PHE A 293 -4.18 -2.62 -25.99
C PHE A 293 -5.52 -3.13 -25.45
N LEU A 294 -5.93 -2.63 -24.29
CA LEU A 294 -7.15 -3.01 -23.59
C LEU A 294 -7.68 -1.80 -22.82
N SER A 295 -8.99 -1.54 -22.90
CA SER A 295 -9.66 -0.68 -21.93
C SER A 295 -10.57 -1.51 -21.05
N VAL A 296 -10.40 -1.43 -19.73
CA VAL A 296 -11.27 -2.07 -18.76
C VAL A 296 -12.33 -1.08 -18.28
N ILE A 297 -13.53 -1.57 -17.98
CA ILE A 297 -14.62 -0.76 -17.46
C ILE A 297 -15.17 -1.40 -16.18
N GLN A 298 -15.25 -0.60 -15.12
CA GLN A 298 -15.90 -0.94 -13.85
C GLN A 298 -17.01 0.07 -13.60
N GLN A 299 -18.26 -0.39 -13.56
CA GLN A 299 -19.45 0.44 -13.27
C GLN A 299 -19.52 1.79 -14.03
N GLY A 300 -19.03 1.83 -15.27
CA GLY A 300 -19.02 3.04 -16.12
C GLY A 300 -17.71 3.84 -16.11
N LYS A 301 -16.81 3.58 -15.16
CA LYS A 301 -15.46 4.15 -15.09
C LYS A 301 -14.52 3.33 -15.96
N GLN A 302 -13.65 3.99 -16.72
CA GLN A 302 -12.76 3.34 -17.70
C GLN A 302 -11.30 3.55 -17.32
N LEU A 303 -10.49 2.50 -17.51
CA LEU A 303 -9.02 2.58 -17.42
C LEU A 303 -8.41 1.96 -18.70
N ASP A 304 -7.46 2.65 -19.29
CA ASP A 304 -6.72 2.24 -20.48
C ASP A 304 -5.37 1.62 -20.08
N ILE A 305 -5.15 0.39 -20.53
CA ILE A 305 -3.96 -0.40 -20.20
C ILE A 305 -3.05 -0.51 -21.43
N TYR A 306 -1.74 -0.45 -21.20
CA TYR A 306 -0.71 -0.42 -22.24
C TYR A 306 -0.07 -1.78 -22.51
N SER A 307 0.30 -2.03 -23.76
CA SER A 307 0.92 -3.28 -24.18
C SER A 307 2.35 -3.41 -23.63
N PRO A 308 2.74 -4.58 -23.08
CA PRO A 308 4.13 -4.83 -22.65
C PRO A 308 5.08 -5.10 -23.82
N VAL A 309 4.55 -5.45 -25.00
CA VAL A 309 5.32 -5.83 -26.19
C VAL A 309 4.73 -5.27 -27.48
N SER A 310 5.56 -5.13 -28.51
CA SER A 310 5.15 -4.77 -29.86
C SER A 310 4.90 -6.02 -30.71
N GLY A 311 3.89 -5.97 -31.56
CA GLY A 311 3.62 -7.04 -32.52
C GLY A 311 2.25 -6.97 -33.16
N THR A 312 1.82 -8.10 -33.72
CA THR A 312 0.50 -8.27 -34.32
C THR A 312 -0.35 -9.19 -33.46
N ILE A 313 -1.60 -8.81 -33.19
CA ILE A 313 -2.53 -9.66 -32.44
C ILE A 313 -2.82 -10.93 -33.24
N PHE A 314 -2.42 -12.07 -32.71
CA PHE A 314 -2.70 -13.38 -33.30
C PHE A 314 -4.10 -13.84 -32.92
N GLU A 315 -4.42 -13.81 -31.61
CA GLU A 315 -5.71 -14.20 -31.07
C GLU A 315 -6.10 -13.29 -29.90
N ASN A 316 -7.41 -13.10 -29.71
CA ASN A 316 -7.96 -12.47 -28.52
C ASN A 316 -8.79 -13.46 -27.69
N ASN A 317 -8.79 -13.30 -26.37
CA ASN A 317 -9.58 -14.16 -25.51
C ASN A 317 -11.06 -13.75 -25.55
N THR A 318 -11.82 -14.39 -26.45
CA THR A 318 -13.24 -14.09 -26.64
C THR A 318 -14.11 -14.34 -25.40
N LYS A 319 -13.64 -15.17 -24.45
CA LYS A 319 -14.35 -15.42 -23.18
C LYS A 319 -14.50 -14.16 -22.34
N LEU A 320 -13.56 -13.21 -22.45
CA LEU A 320 -13.59 -11.96 -21.69
C LEU A 320 -14.76 -11.05 -22.08
N GLN A 321 -15.35 -11.21 -23.26
CA GLN A 321 -16.55 -10.46 -23.65
C GLN A 321 -17.79 -10.90 -22.86
N ALA A 322 -17.87 -12.19 -22.54
CA ALA A 322 -18.97 -12.77 -21.78
C ALA A 322 -18.71 -12.78 -20.27
N ASN A 323 -17.45 -12.91 -19.85
CA ASN A 323 -17.04 -12.95 -18.45
C ASN A 323 -15.75 -12.12 -18.19
N PRO A 324 -15.85 -10.77 -18.16
CA PRO A 324 -14.69 -9.90 -17.93
C PRO A 324 -14.01 -10.08 -16.57
N SER A 325 -14.77 -10.44 -15.52
CA SER A 325 -14.24 -10.63 -14.16
C SER A 325 -13.30 -11.83 -14.03
N MET A 326 -13.16 -12.62 -15.10
CA MET A 326 -12.11 -13.63 -15.23
C MET A 326 -10.70 -13.05 -15.09
N ILE A 327 -10.50 -11.78 -15.46
CA ILE A 327 -9.26 -11.05 -15.21
C ILE A 327 -8.99 -10.92 -13.71
N ASN A 328 -10.03 -10.64 -12.90
CA ASN A 328 -9.89 -10.58 -11.44
C ASN A 328 -9.63 -11.96 -10.83
N SER A 329 -10.42 -12.97 -11.21
CA SER A 329 -10.36 -14.29 -10.55
C SER A 329 -9.16 -15.13 -10.98
N SER A 330 -8.60 -14.88 -12.16
CA SER A 330 -7.61 -15.75 -12.80
C SER A 330 -6.67 -14.98 -13.74
N PRO A 331 -5.98 -13.92 -13.27
CA PRO A 331 -5.23 -12.98 -14.13
C PRO A 331 -4.17 -13.65 -15.01
N TYR A 332 -3.55 -14.73 -14.52
CA TYR A 332 -2.42 -15.41 -15.19
C TYR A 332 -2.79 -16.70 -15.93
N SER A 333 -4.01 -17.21 -15.77
CA SER A 333 -4.48 -18.42 -16.43
C SER A 333 -5.57 -18.10 -17.44
N ASP A 334 -6.83 -18.07 -17.01
CA ASP A 334 -7.96 -17.84 -17.90
C ASP A 334 -8.15 -16.36 -18.28
N GLY A 335 -7.61 -15.44 -17.49
CA GLY A 335 -7.71 -13.98 -17.65
C GLY A 335 -6.75 -13.35 -18.67
N TRP A 336 -6.04 -14.16 -19.47
CA TRP A 336 -5.21 -13.64 -20.56
C TRP A 336 -6.04 -12.88 -21.59
N VAL A 337 -5.44 -11.89 -22.25
CA VAL A 337 -6.17 -10.94 -23.10
C VAL A 337 -5.91 -11.21 -24.57
N TYR A 338 -4.63 -11.31 -24.97
CA TYR A 338 -4.23 -11.63 -26.34
C TYR A 338 -3.06 -12.60 -26.38
N THR A 339 -2.90 -13.28 -27.50
CA THR A 339 -1.61 -13.80 -27.96
C THR A 339 -1.08 -12.91 -29.08
N ILE A 340 0.19 -12.54 -29.01
CA ILE A 340 0.85 -11.59 -29.91
C ILE A 340 1.96 -12.30 -30.67
N ALA A 341 1.97 -12.17 -31.99
CA ALA A 341 3.16 -12.43 -32.79
C ALA A 341 4.12 -11.25 -32.59
N SER A 342 5.07 -11.40 -31.67
CA SER A 342 5.99 -10.31 -31.28
C SER A 342 6.95 -9.96 -32.42
N ASP A 343 7.13 -8.67 -32.66
CA ASP A 343 8.09 -8.18 -33.67
C ASP A 343 9.55 -8.39 -33.21
N ASN A 344 9.83 -8.26 -31.90
CA ASN A 344 11.20 -8.34 -31.37
C ASN A 344 11.28 -8.73 -29.87
N TRP A 345 10.76 -9.91 -29.54
CA TRP A 345 10.74 -10.43 -28.16
C TRP A 345 12.09 -10.34 -27.43
N LEU A 346 13.18 -10.78 -28.08
CA LEU A 346 14.52 -10.83 -27.48
C LEU A 346 15.05 -9.45 -27.06
N LYS A 347 14.60 -8.39 -27.73
CA LYS A 347 14.96 -7.02 -27.37
C LYS A 347 14.06 -6.49 -26.26
N GLU A 348 12.74 -6.67 -26.38
CA GLU A 348 11.76 -6.06 -25.47
C GLU A 348 11.75 -6.69 -24.08
N ILE A 349 12.01 -8.01 -23.99
CA ILE A 349 12.10 -8.75 -22.73
C ILE A 349 13.11 -8.17 -21.74
N LYS A 350 14.16 -7.49 -22.25
CA LYS A 350 15.21 -6.87 -21.41
C LYS A 350 14.69 -5.70 -20.56
N GLY A 351 13.58 -5.10 -20.98
CA GLY A 351 12.93 -4.02 -20.24
C GLY A 351 11.73 -4.50 -19.42
N LEU A 352 11.58 -5.80 -19.20
CA LEU A 352 10.52 -6.39 -18.37
C LEU A 352 11.12 -6.96 -17.08
N PHE A 353 10.33 -6.97 -16.02
CA PHE A 353 10.71 -7.51 -14.71
C PHE A 353 10.44 -9.01 -14.63
N ILE A 354 11.28 -9.74 -13.90
CA ILE A 354 11.09 -11.18 -13.65
C ILE A 354 11.49 -11.54 -12.22
N GLY A 355 10.76 -12.48 -11.62
CA GLY A 355 11.10 -13.08 -10.34
C GLY A 355 11.27 -12.03 -9.24
N ASN A 356 12.44 -12.03 -8.59
CA ASN A 356 12.72 -11.13 -7.47
C ASN A 356 12.72 -9.64 -7.87
N ILE A 357 13.06 -9.31 -9.13
CA ILE A 357 13.05 -7.92 -9.59
C ILE A 357 11.62 -7.36 -9.56
N TYR A 358 10.64 -8.17 -9.98
CA TYR A 358 9.23 -7.76 -9.91
C TYR A 358 8.74 -7.61 -8.47
N GLN A 359 9.17 -8.48 -7.55
CA GLN A 359 8.81 -8.37 -6.14
C GLN A 359 9.31 -7.06 -5.51
N VAL A 360 10.57 -6.71 -5.79
CA VAL A 360 11.15 -5.44 -5.35
C VAL A 360 10.41 -4.26 -5.98
N TRP A 361 10.11 -4.31 -7.28
CA TRP A 361 9.33 -3.27 -7.95
C TRP A 361 7.93 -3.10 -7.33
N ILE A 362 7.23 -4.20 -7.03
CA ILE A 362 5.90 -4.15 -6.38
C ILE A 362 5.94 -3.46 -5.01
N GLN A 363 7.01 -3.63 -4.23
CA GLN A 363 7.16 -2.90 -2.96
C GLN A 363 7.19 -1.39 -3.19
N TYR A 364 7.97 -0.92 -4.16
CA TYR A 364 7.98 0.49 -4.56
C TYR A 364 6.62 0.95 -5.11
N GLU A 365 5.94 0.06 -5.82
CA GLU A 365 4.64 0.31 -6.42
C GLU A 365 3.54 0.55 -5.38
N PHE A 366 3.56 -0.21 -4.29
CA PHE A 366 2.69 0.02 -3.13
C PHE A 366 2.97 1.37 -2.47
N THR A 367 4.24 1.79 -2.39
CA THR A 367 4.60 3.13 -1.90
C THR A 367 4.03 4.21 -2.81
N ARG A 368 4.20 4.08 -4.14
CA ARG A 368 3.63 5.06 -5.09
C ARG A 368 2.10 5.10 -5.01
N LEU A 369 1.45 3.97 -4.75
CA LEU A 369 0.00 3.90 -4.61
C LEU A 369 -0.46 4.62 -3.33
N LYS A 370 0.24 4.43 -2.22
CA LYS A 370 -0.01 5.17 -0.97
C LYS A 370 0.21 6.67 -1.16
N ASP A 371 1.28 7.06 -1.85
CA ASP A 371 1.57 8.46 -2.17
C ASP A 371 0.43 9.08 -2.99
N PHE A 372 -0.03 8.40 -4.06
CA PHE A 372 -1.18 8.82 -4.86
C PHE A 372 -2.45 9.02 -4.00
N LEU A 373 -2.75 8.06 -3.13
CA LEU A 373 -3.90 8.14 -2.23
C LEU A 373 -3.77 9.27 -1.18
N SER A 374 -2.55 9.65 -0.80
CA SER A 374 -2.29 10.68 0.22
C SER A 374 -2.49 12.11 -0.30
N PHE A 375 -2.22 12.37 -1.59
CA PHE A 375 -2.17 13.71 -2.16
C PHE A 375 -3.53 14.25 -2.63
N ASN A 376 -4.47 13.36 -2.95
CA ASN A 376 -5.76 13.75 -3.54
C ASN A 376 -6.81 14.16 -2.49
N GLU A 377 -6.67 15.38 -1.97
CA GLU A 377 -7.62 15.99 -1.01
C GLU A 377 -8.98 16.38 -1.60
N ARG A 378 -9.13 16.33 -2.93
CA ARG A 378 -10.28 16.91 -3.65
C ARG A 378 -11.53 16.03 -3.66
N SER A 379 -11.38 14.70 -3.56
CA SER A 379 -12.52 13.80 -3.49
C SER A 379 -12.85 13.43 -2.04
N LYS A 380 -14.14 13.61 -1.68
CA LYS A 380 -14.68 13.23 -0.37
C LYS A 380 -14.62 11.71 -0.16
N SER A 381 -14.67 10.91 -1.23
CA SER A 381 -14.61 9.45 -1.15
C SER A 381 -13.19 8.91 -0.87
N ILE A 382 -12.13 9.62 -1.29
CA ILE A 382 -10.74 9.28 -0.92
C ILE A 382 -10.48 9.53 0.57
N LYS A 383 -11.09 10.57 1.16
CA LYS A 383 -10.98 10.84 2.61
C LYS A 383 -11.50 9.70 3.46
N ASP A 384 -12.58 9.06 3.03
CA ASP A 384 -13.15 7.88 3.70
C ASP A 384 -12.25 6.65 3.52
N LEU A 385 -11.54 6.52 2.39
CA LEU A 385 -10.53 5.45 2.19
C LEU A 385 -9.27 5.67 3.05
N GLN A 386 -8.79 6.92 3.16
CA GLN A 386 -7.68 7.30 4.04
C GLN A 386 -7.98 7.01 5.53
N LEU A 387 -9.26 7.08 5.93
CA LEU A 387 -9.72 6.73 7.27
C LEU A 387 -9.52 5.24 7.61
N VAL A 388 -9.70 4.36 6.62
CA VAL A 388 -9.59 2.90 6.77
C VAL A 388 -8.13 2.45 6.82
N MET A 389 -7.20 3.20 6.21
CA MET A 389 -5.76 2.89 6.18
C MET A 389 -5.04 3.09 7.53
N GLN A 390 -5.74 3.46 8.60
CA GLN A 390 -5.14 4.04 9.81
C GLN A 390 -5.17 3.24 11.09
N ASP A 391 -5.74 2.03 11.05
CA ASP A 391 -5.54 1.05 12.12
C ASP A 391 -4.15 0.36 12.01
N GLY A 392 -3.15 1.07 11.44
CA GLY A 392 -1.88 0.49 10.98
C GLY A 392 -2.00 -0.25 9.64
N GLY A 393 -3.00 0.15 8.84
CA GLY A 393 -3.79 -0.69 7.93
C GLY A 393 -3.18 -0.92 6.55
N GLU A 394 -2.96 -2.19 6.27
CA GLU A 394 -3.12 -2.81 4.97
C GLU A 394 -4.24 -2.16 4.11
N LEU A 395 -3.97 -1.94 2.81
CA LEU A 395 -4.94 -1.32 1.90
C LEU A 395 -6.19 -2.21 1.78
N LYS A 396 -7.36 -1.62 1.56
CA LYS A 396 -8.56 -2.42 1.25
C LYS A 396 -8.42 -3.00 -0.16
N ASP A 397 -8.87 -4.22 -0.39
CA ASP A 397 -9.03 -4.73 -1.74
C ASP A 397 -10.06 -3.90 -2.55
N HIS A 398 -9.89 -3.85 -3.87
CA HIS A 398 -10.74 -3.12 -4.82
C HIS A 398 -10.84 -1.61 -4.54
N LEU A 399 -9.69 -0.97 -4.28
CA LEU A 399 -9.57 0.41 -3.81
C LEU A 399 -10.40 1.43 -4.61
N LEU A 400 -10.35 1.35 -5.94
CA LEU A 400 -11.00 2.33 -6.81
C LEU A 400 -12.48 1.99 -7.08
N GLU A 401 -12.98 0.84 -6.63
CA GLU A 401 -14.32 0.35 -6.97
C GLU A 401 -15.41 1.33 -6.51
N GLY A 402 -15.28 1.87 -5.30
CA GLY A 402 -16.20 2.84 -4.70
C GLY A 402 -15.88 4.31 -4.96
N LEU A 403 -14.77 4.61 -5.65
CA LEU A 403 -14.31 5.99 -5.87
C LEU A 403 -14.95 6.64 -7.09
N ASP A 404 -14.97 7.98 -7.08
CA ASP A 404 -15.57 8.78 -8.13
C ASP A 404 -14.81 8.68 -9.47
N PRO A 405 -15.46 8.91 -10.63
CA PRO A 405 -14.82 8.85 -11.95
C PRO A 405 -13.61 9.78 -12.09
N GLU A 406 -13.62 10.95 -11.46
CA GLU A 406 -12.50 11.89 -11.48
C GLU A 406 -11.23 11.27 -10.89
N VAL A 407 -11.36 10.45 -9.84
CA VAL A 407 -10.23 9.73 -9.23
C VAL A 407 -9.68 8.66 -10.16
N TRP A 408 -10.54 8.03 -10.97
CA TRP A 408 -10.09 7.08 -12.00
C TRP A 408 -9.30 7.78 -13.11
N GLU A 409 -9.71 8.97 -13.52
CA GLU A 409 -8.97 9.77 -14.49
C GLU A 409 -7.62 10.24 -13.93
N GLU A 410 -7.59 10.69 -12.67
CA GLU A 410 -6.34 11.01 -11.96
C GLU A 410 -5.44 9.78 -11.84
N PHE A 411 -5.98 8.61 -11.47
CA PHE A 411 -5.23 7.37 -11.40
C PHE A 411 -4.64 6.97 -12.76
N GLN A 412 -5.40 7.11 -13.85
CA GLN A 412 -4.88 6.91 -15.20
C GLN A 412 -3.68 7.83 -15.47
N ASN A 413 -3.83 9.12 -15.22
CA ASN A 413 -2.86 10.14 -15.62
C ASN A 413 -1.62 10.18 -14.73
N GLU A 414 -1.80 10.08 -13.43
CA GLU A 414 -0.75 10.30 -12.44
C GLU A 414 -0.09 9.00 -11.96
N PHE A 415 -0.80 7.86 -12.06
CA PHE A 415 -0.27 6.58 -11.60
C PHE A 415 0.07 5.61 -12.75
N ILE A 416 -0.83 5.41 -13.71
CA ILE A 416 -0.58 4.46 -14.83
C ILE A 416 0.33 5.09 -15.89
N ASN A 417 0.05 6.31 -16.33
CA ASN A 417 0.84 6.95 -17.40
C ASN A 417 2.25 7.33 -16.94
N SER A 418 2.40 7.82 -15.71
CA SER A 418 3.71 8.21 -15.15
C SER A 418 4.68 7.02 -15.07
N SER A 419 4.18 5.84 -14.71
CA SER A 419 4.93 4.57 -14.74
C SER A 419 5.45 4.25 -16.13
N ASN A 420 4.68 4.53 -17.16
CA ASN A 420 5.06 4.27 -18.54
C ASN A 420 6.12 5.26 -19.05
N GLU A 421 6.21 6.48 -18.48
CA GLU A 421 7.18 7.50 -18.88
C GLU A 421 8.51 7.42 -18.12
N GLN A 422 8.52 7.00 -16.86
CA GLN A 422 9.75 6.89 -16.08
C GLN A 422 10.55 5.66 -16.50
N GLY A 423 11.71 5.88 -17.13
CA GLY A 423 12.73 4.86 -17.32
C GLY A 423 13.64 4.84 -16.09
N PHE A 424 13.68 3.74 -15.35
CA PHE A 424 14.76 3.50 -14.39
C PHE A 424 16.07 3.42 -15.18
N SER A 425 16.93 4.43 -15.02
CA SER A 425 18.26 4.51 -15.65
C SER A 425 19.30 3.73 -14.85
#